data_AF-A0A0K2TM91-F1
#
_entry.id   AF-A0A0K2TM91-F1
#
_cell.length_a   1.000
_cell.length_b   1.000
_cell.length_c   1.000
_cell.angle_alpha   90.00
_cell.angle_beta   90.00
_cell.angle_gamma   90.00
#
_symmetry.space_group_name_H-M   'P 1'
#
loop_
_entity.id
_entity.type
_entity.pdbx_description
1 polymer ?
#
loop_
_entity_poly.entity_id
_entity_poly.type
_entity_poly.pdbx_seq_one_letter_code
_entity_poly.pdbx_strand_id
1 'polypeptide(L)'
;MDTKIKVVTKTAPQQELANSSNIIIGHLNNLNKLKFSDISKKVGSLITEDAWDYGIKTLNPAPTDTISLNLNKVILAALPTKCSRHNTPSHAHSITKILQNLNFGHQESHQIFILCEKHNAFASGCAVARAYPSYSRKTGTQVTKKLVNVEFILANDRNPISGDEARSIEHAIFGIQTAARIVDTPCNEMHVNTFIEEVKNIAKKLGITPLIIQGKELEERGMGGIYGVGKAAENPPALVVLSHTPKSATLNVAWVGKGIVYDTGGLSIKVIT
;
A
#
# COMPACT_ATOMS: atom_id res chain seq x y z
N MET A 1 6.78 7.30 9.80
CA MET A 1 5.52 8.03 9.58
C MET A 1 4.39 7.17 10.09
N ASP A 2 3.44 7.75 10.82
CA ASP A 2 2.26 7.01 11.30
C ASP A 2 1.12 7.30 10.32
N THR A 3 1.08 6.56 9.21
CA THR A 3 0.03 6.70 8.18
C THR A 3 -0.99 5.60 8.34
N LYS A 4 -2.25 5.98 8.58
CA LYS A 4 -3.38 5.06 8.63
C LYS A 4 -4.17 5.18 7.33
N ILE A 5 -4.15 4.12 6.54
CA ILE A 5 -4.95 4.00 5.31
C ILE A 5 -6.22 3.20 5.62
N LYS A 6 -7.37 3.72 5.20
CA LYS A 6 -8.68 3.06 5.31
C LYS A 6 -9.35 2.98 3.95
N VAL A 7 -10.08 1.91 3.71
CA VAL A 7 -10.93 1.77 2.52
C VAL A 7 -12.37 2.02 2.96
N VAL A 8 -12.97 3.08 2.43
CA VAL A 8 -14.31 3.52 2.84
C VAL A 8 -15.33 3.21 1.75
N THR A 9 -16.53 2.83 2.18
CA THR A 9 -17.68 2.55 1.29
C THR A 9 -18.67 3.72 1.23
N LYS A 10 -18.38 4.80 1.95
CA LYS A 10 -19.18 6.02 2.01
C LYS A 10 -18.26 7.24 2.01
N THR A 11 -18.67 8.28 1.32
CA THR A 11 -17.99 9.58 1.34
C THR A 11 -17.90 10.13 2.76
N ALA A 12 -16.77 10.76 3.09
CA ALA A 12 -16.63 11.53 4.31
C ALA A 12 -17.58 12.75 4.34
N PRO A 13 -17.96 13.26 5.53
CA PRO A 13 -18.74 14.49 5.67
C PRO A 13 -18.06 15.70 5.01
N GLN A 14 -18.84 16.65 4.47
CA GLN A 14 -18.29 17.82 3.75
C GLN A 14 -17.29 18.65 4.56
N GLN A 15 -17.46 18.75 5.87
CA GLN A 15 -16.54 19.45 6.75
C GLN A 15 -15.15 18.78 6.80
N GLU A 16 -15.09 17.46 6.74
CA GLU A 16 -13.82 16.71 6.68
C GLU A 16 -13.16 16.87 5.31
N LEU A 17 -13.96 16.83 4.23
CA LEU A 17 -13.49 17.02 2.86
C LEU A 17 -12.82 18.40 2.69
N ALA A 18 -13.40 19.46 3.24
CA ALA A 18 -12.85 20.82 3.19
C ALA A 18 -11.47 20.95 3.87
N ASN A 19 -11.24 20.15 4.91
CA ASN A 19 -10.00 20.13 5.70
C ASN A 19 -9.01 19.03 5.24
N SER A 20 -9.20 18.51 4.03
CA SER A 20 -8.36 17.45 3.47
C SER A 20 -7.85 17.80 2.07
N SER A 21 -6.81 17.10 1.62
CA SER A 21 -6.46 17.05 0.19
C SER A 21 -7.28 15.95 -0.49
N ASN A 22 -8.03 16.33 -1.51
CA ASN A 22 -8.92 15.45 -2.27
C ASN A 22 -8.26 15.12 -3.61
N ILE A 23 -8.10 13.83 -3.90
CA ILE A 23 -7.43 13.36 -5.11
C ILE A 23 -8.39 12.45 -5.86
N ILE A 24 -8.70 12.80 -7.10
CA ILE A 24 -9.54 12.00 -7.99
C ILE A 24 -8.62 11.37 -9.03
N ILE A 25 -8.57 10.04 -9.11
CA ILE A 25 -7.69 9.30 -10.02
C ILE A 25 -8.53 8.35 -10.86
N GLY A 26 -8.33 8.33 -12.18
CA GLY A 26 -9.00 7.36 -13.03
C GLY A 26 -8.46 7.30 -14.45
N HIS A 27 -8.92 6.32 -15.22
CA HIS A 27 -8.72 6.33 -16.67
C HIS A 27 -9.54 7.43 -17.31
N LEU A 28 -8.97 8.15 -18.28
CA LEU A 28 -9.65 9.25 -18.97
C LEU A 28 -11.01 8.83 -19.55
N ASN A 29 -11.12 7.63 -20.12
CA ASN A 29 -12.37 7.08 -20.64
C ASN A 29 -13.47 6.90 -19.57
N ASN A 30 -13.09 6.62 -18.33
CA ASN A 30 -14.04 6.51 -17.23
C ASN A 30 -14.34 7.88 -16.64
N LEU A 31 -13.32 8.74 -16.51
CA LEU A 31 -13.46 10.12 -16.02
C LEU A 31 -14.47 10.91 -16.89
N ASN A 32 -14.40 10.75 -18.21
CA ASN A 32 -15.34 11.34 -19.16
C ASN A 32 -16.80 10.86 -19.03
N LYS A 33 -17.04 9.73 -18.35
CA LYS A 33 -18.40 9.20 -18.13
C LYS A 33 -19.06 9.79 -16.87
N LEU A 34 -18.28 10.38 -15.96
CA LEU A 34 -18.82 10.93 -14.72
C LEU A 34 -19.47 12.28 -14.97
N LYS A 35 -20.65 12.48 -14.39
CA LYS A 35 -21.30 13.79 -14.36
C LYS A 35 -20.76 14.60 -13.19
N PHE A 36 -20.76 15.93 -13.31
CA PHE A 36 -20.38 16.80 -12.21
C PHE A 36 -21.22 16.53 -10.95
N SER A 37 -22.50 16.18 -11.09
CA SER A 37 -23.39 15.81 -9.98
C SER A 37 -22.91 14.60 -9.16
N ASP A 38 -22.11 13.72 -9.74
CA ASP A 38 -21.56 12.55 -9.06
C ASP A 38 -20.35 12.94 -8.21
N ILE A 39 -19.51 13.84 -8.74
CA ILE A 39 -18.29 14.33 -8.11
C ILE A 39 -18.59 15.42 -7.08
N SER A 40 -19.56 16.30 -7.29
CA SER A 40 -19.94 17.34 -6.33
C SER A 40 -20.41 16.75 -5.00
N LYS A 41 -20.96 15.52 -5.00
CA LYS A 41 -21.26 14.76 -3.79
C LYS A 41 -20.02 14.25 -3.05
N LYS A 42 -18.88 14.13 -3.74
CA LYS A 42 -17.59 13.62 -3.23
C LYS A 42 -16.65 14.70 -2.76
N VAL A 43 -16.64 15.85 -3.41
CA VAL A 43 -15.75 16.98 -3.08
C VAL A 43 -16.51 18.25 -2.66
N GLY A 44 -17.83 18.18 -2.54
CA GLY A 44 -18.67 19.28 -2.08
C GLY A 44 -18.58 20.52 -2.97
N SER A 45 -18.63 21.70 -2.35
CA SER A 45 -18.47 23.00 -3.00
C SER A 45 -17.00 23.39 -3.28
N LEU A 46 -16.04 22.47 -3.14
CA LEU A 46 -14.62 22.77 -3.35
C LEU A 46 -14.28 23.01 -4.82
N ILE A 47 -15.12 22.60 -5.77
CA ILE A 47 -14.93 22.84 -7.19
C ILE A 47 -16.25 23.28 -7.84
N THR A 48 -16.16 23.99 -8.96
CA THR A 48 -17.30 24.33 -9.82
C THR A 48 -17.43 23.33 -10.97
N GLU A 49 -18.60 23.32 -11.61
CA GLU A 49 -18.84 22.51 -12.81
C GLU A 49 -17.89 22.90 -13.96
N ASP A 50 -17.69 24.20 -14.16
CA ASP A 50 -16.75 24.71 -15.17
C ASP A 50 -15.31 24.22 -14.92
N ALA A 51 -14.85 24.23 -13.67
CA ALA A 51 -13.52 23.74 -13.31
C ALA A 51 -13.39 22.24 -13.58
N TRP A 52 -14.43 21.45 -13.28
CA TRP A 52 -14.48 20.03 -13.58
C TRP A 52 -14.40 19.77 -15.08
N ASP A 53 -15.27 20.41 -15.85
CA ASP A 53 -15.36 20.23 -17.30
C ASP A 53 -14.07 20.66 -18.00
N TYR A 54 -13.48 21.79 -17.58
CA TYR A 54 -12.19 22.25 -18.07
C TYR A 54 -11.08 21.24 -17.72
N GLY A 55 -11.05 20.76 -16.48
CA GLY A 55 -10.06 19.80 -16.02
C GLY A 55 -10.09 18.50 -16.82
N ILE A 56 -11.27 17.92 -17.01
CA ILE A 56 -11.45 16.68 -17.76
C ILE A 56 -11.03 16.83 -19.22
N LYS A 57 -11.38 17.96 -19.87
CA LYS A 57 -11.01 18.24 -21.27
C LYS A 57 -9.51 18.48 -21.46
N THR A 58 -8.83 18.97 -20.43
CA THR A 58 -7.40 19.35 -20.51
C THR A 58 -6.47 18.16 -20.28
N LEU A 59 -6.91 17.14 -19.53
CA LEU A 59 -6.10 15.96 -19.24
C LEU A 59 -5.64 15.25 -20.52
N ASN A 60 -4.34 15.07 -20.64
CA ASN A 60 -3.72 14.37 -21.76
C ASN A 60 -2.65 13.37 -21.26
N PRO A 61 -3.05 12.22 -20.70
CA PRO A 61 -2.13 11.28 -20.06
C PRO A 61 -1.12 10.66 -21.05
N ALA A 62 0.15 11.03 -20.90
CA ALA A 62 1.28 10.46 -21.64
C ALA A 62 2.59 10.44 -20.79
N PRO A 63 2.76 9.50 -19.82
CA PRO A 63 1.88 8.39 -19.49
C PRO A 63 0.80 8.75 -18.45
N THR A 64 1.06 9.69 -17.54
CA THR A 64 0.10 10.16 -16.52
C THR A 64 -0.02 11.67 -16.63
N ASP A 65 -1.15 12.22 -16.21
CA ASP A 65 -1.34 13.66 -16.15
C ASP A 65 -2.11 14.06 -14.89
N THR A 66 -1.85 15.24 -14.37
CA THR A 66 -2.46 15.76 -13.14
C THR A 66 -2.79 17.23 -13.30
N ILE A 67 -4.01 17.61 -12.94
CA ILE A 67 -4.45 19.00 -12.92
C ILE A 67 -5.02 19.37 -11.55
N SER A 68 -4.68 20.56 -11.08
CA SER A 68 -5.32 21.14 -9.90
C SER A 68 -6.65 21.77 -10.30
N LEU A 69 -7.73 21.38 -9.61
CA LEU A 69 -9.06 21.99 -9.77
C LEU A 69 -9.33 23.05 -8.71
N ASN A 70 -8.64 22.97 -7.57
CA ASN A 70 -8.67 23.98 -6.52
C ASN A 70 -7.35 23.91 -5.72
N LEU A 71 -6.37 24.74 -6.09
CA LEU A 71 -5.05 24.84 -5.45
C LEU A 71 -4.45 23.47 -5.08
N ASN A 72 -4.19 23.20 -3.81
CA ASN A 72 -3.73 21.88 -3.31
C ASN A 72 -4.85 21.08 -2.63
N LYS A 73 -6.11 21.52 -2.76
CA LYS A 73 -7.29 20.94 -2.10
C LYS A 73 -8.00 19.92 -2.97
N VAL A 74 -8.07 20.11 -4.29
CA VAL A 74 -8.67 19.15 -5.22
C VAL A 74 -7.75 18.97 -6.42
N ILE A 75 -7.28 17.73 -6.60
CA ILE A 75 -6.39 17.32 -7.68
C ILE A 75 -7.07 16.22 -8.48
N LEU A 76 -7.11 16.38 -9.78
CA LEU A 76 -7.63 15.40 -10.73
C LEU A 76 -6.46 14.80 -11.51
N ALA A 77 -6.41 13.47 -11.61
CA ALA A 77 -5.33 12.75 -12.24
C ALA A 77 -5.83 11.68 -13.21
N ALA A 78 -5.20 11.61 -14.38
CA ALA A 78 -5.45 10.62 -15.41
C ALA A 78 -4.38 9.52 -15.43
N LEU A 79 -4.84 8.27 -15.44
CA LEU A 79 -4.01 7.09 -15.66
C LEU A 79 -3.67 6.90 -17.15
N PRO A 80 -2.59 6.16 -17.46
CA PRO A 80 -2.21 5.88 -18.84
C PRO A 80 -3.32 5.20 -19.64
N THR A 81 -3.36 5.51 -20.93
CA THR A 81 -4.30 4.91 -21.88
C THR A 81 -3.75 3.63 -22.53
N LYS A 82 -2.44 3.56 -22.74
CA LYS A 82 -1.77 2.42 -23.38
C LYS A 82 -1.31 1.42 -22.33
N CYS A 83 -1.74 0.17 -22.48
CA CYS A 83 -1.27 -0.97 -21.69
C CYS A 83 -0.63 -2.03 -22.60
N SER A 84 0.59 -2.46 -22.28
CA SER A 84 1.22 -3.60 -22.96
C SER A 84 0.65 -4.92 -22.44
N ARG A 85 0.69 -5.99 -23.25
CA ARG A 85 0.22 -7.34 -22.88
C ARG A 85 0.78 -7.92 -21.58
N HIS A 86 1.96 -7.46 -21.16
CA HIS A 86 2.64 -7.94 -19.95
C HIS A 86 2.42 -7.04 -18.72
N ASN A 87 1.63 -5.97 -18.88
CA ASN A 87 1.34 -5.02 -17.81
C ASN A 87 -0.11 -5.19 -17.34
N THR A 88 -0.41 -4.72 -16.13
CA THR A 88 -1.76 -4.76 -15.59
C THR A 88 -2.63 -3.66 -16.21
N PRO A 89 -3.87 -3.99 -16.65
CA PRO A 89 -4.82 -3.00 -17.16
C PRO A 89 -5.30 -2.02 -16.08
N SER A 90 -5.06 -2.29 -14.79
CA SER A 90 -5.35 -1.36 -13.70
C SER A 90 -4.45 -0.14 -13.67
N HIS A 91 -3.26 -0.21 -14.29
CA HIS A 91 -2.19 0.78 -14.16
C HIS A 91 -1.88 1.16 -12.70
N ALA A 92 -2.02 0.21 -11.78
CA ALA A 92 -1.78 0.41 -10.34
C ALA A 92 -0.42 1.07 -10.04
N HIS A 93 0.63 0.76 -10.79
CA HIS A 93 1.95 1.41 -10.64
C HIS A 93 1.91 2.93 -10.86
N SER A 94 1.08 3.41 -11.78
CA SER A 94 0.89 4.84 -12.04
C SER A 94 0.17 5.54 -10.90
N ILE A 95 -0.77 4.87 -10.21
CA ILE A 95 -1.41 5.41 -8.99
C ILE A 95 -0.35 5.71 -7.92
N THR A 96 0.54 4.75 -7.66
CA THR A 96 1.65 4.95 -6.70
C THR A 96 2.51 6.14 -7.09
N LYS A 97 2.91 6.23 -8.36
CA LYS A 97 3.76 7.33 -8.88
C LYS A 97 3.07 8.69 -8.78
N ILE A 98 1.79 8.77 -9.14
CA ILE A 98 1.00 10.01 -9.01
C ILE A 98 1.02 10.45 -7.55
N LEU A 99 0.58 9.60 -6.64
CA LEU A 99 0.47 9.94 -5.21
C LEU A 99 1.81 10.33 -4.57
N GLN A 100 2.92 9.71 -4.97
CA GLN A 100 4.25 10.08 -4.49
C GLN A 100 4.74 11.45 -4.97
N ASN A 101 4.29 11.87 -6.17
CA ASN A 101 4.70 13.14 -6.78
C ASN A 101 3.78 14.32 -6.41
N LEU A 102 2.61 14.06 -5.82
CA LEU A 102 1.70 15.12 -5.39
C LEU A 102 2.25 15.84 -4.16
N ASN A 103 2.20 17.17 -4.19
CA ASN A 103 2.54 18.00 -3.04
C ASN A 103 1.26 18.33 -2.24
N PHE A 104 1.02 17.58 -1.17
CA PHE A 104 -0.13 17.75 -0.28
C PHE A 104 0.04 18.90 0.74
N GLY A 105 1.16 19.63 0.71
CA GLY A 105 1.50 20.61 1.73
C GLY A 105 1.52 19.98 3.13
N HIS A 106 0.96 20.70 4.12
CA HIS A 106 0.87 20.26 5.52
C HIS A 106 -0.45 19.55 5.85
N GLN A 107 -1.26 19.15 4.86
CA GLN A 107 -2.52 18.46 5.13
C GLN A 107 -2.24 17.05 5.68
N GLU A 108 -2.84 16.73 6.82
CA GLU A 108 -2.70 15.42 7.47
C GLU A 108 -3.76 14.42 6.98
N SER A 109 -4.87 14.92 6.42
CA SER A 109 -5.97 14.10 5.91
C SER A 109 -6.00 14.12 4.39
N HIS A 110 -5.99 12.94 3.76
CA HIS A 110 -6.10 12.75 2.32
C HIS A 110 -7.33 11.90 1.98
N GLN A 111 -8.11 12.35 1.01
CA GLN A 111 -9.28 11.64 0.48
C GLN A 111 -8.98 11.26 -0.96
N ILE A 112 -8.81 9.97 -1.23
CA ILE A 112 -8.45 9.45 -2.54
C ILE A 112 -9.66 8.76 -3.14
N PHE A 113 -10.19 9.33 -4.21
CA PHE A 113 -11.28 8.78 -5.00
C PHE A 113 -10.69 8.09 -6.24
N ILE A 114 -10.80 6.77 -6.30
CA ILE A 114 -10.29 5.97 -7.42
C ILE A 114 -11.46 5.53 -8.30
N LEU A 115 -11.54 6.09 -9.50
CA LEU A 115 -12.48 5.69 -10.53
C LEU A 115 -11.92 4.52 -11.34
N CYS A 116 -12.49 3.34 -11.13
CA CYS A 116 -12.01 2.12 -11.78
C CYS A 116 -13.14 1.12 -12.05
N GLU A 117 -12.83 0.09 -12.84
CA GLU A 117 -13.69 -1.09 -12.91
C GLU A 117 -13.51 -1.93 -11.64
N LYS A 118 -14.57 -2.65 -11.23
CA LYS A 118 -14.60 -3.39 -9.97
C LYS A 118 -13.42 -4.35 -9.80
N HIS A 119 -13.05 -5.07 -10.86
CA HIS A 119 -11.93 -6.02 -10.82
C HIS A 119 -10.56 -5.36 -10.62
N ASN A 120 -10.43 -4.05 -10.89
CA ASN A 120 -9.20 -3.28 -10.71
C ASN A 120 -9.10 -2.61 -9.31
N ALA A 121 -10.18 -2.63 -8.51
CA ALA A 121 -10.21 -1.97 -7.21
C ALA A 121 -9.14 -2.53 -6.26
N PHE A 122 -8.96 -3.85 -6.21
CA PHE A 122 -7.97 -4.50 -5.35
C PHE A 122 -6.53 -4.07 -5.67
N ALA A 123 -6.15 -4.12 -6.95
CA ALA A 123 -4.82 -3.71 -7.39
C ALA A 123 -4.57 -2.21 -7.14
N SER A 124 -5.61 -1.40 -7.33
CA SER A 124 -5.54 0.05 -7.12
C SER A 124 -5.40 0.41 -5.64
N GLY A 125 -6.13 -0.26 -4.74
CA GLY A 125 -5.94 -0.10 -3.29
C GLY A 125 -4.54 -0.50 -2.82
N CYS A 126 -4.02 -1.61 -3.33
CA CYS A 126 -2.63 -2.04 -3.10
C CYS A 126 -1.61 -0.99 -3.57
N ALA A 127 -1.91 -0.23 -4.63
CA ALA A 127 -1.03 0.85 -5.10
C ALA A 127 -0.96 2.03 -4.15
N VAL A 128 -2.08 2.38 -3.51
CA VAL A 128 -2.13 3.45 -2.51
C VAL A 128 -1.21 3.11 -1.34
N ALA A 129 -1.21 1.86 -0.86
CA ALA A 129 -0.33 1.41 0.22
C ALA A 129 1.14 1.75 -0.03
N ARG A 130 1.63 1.50 -1.26
CA ARG A 130 3.01 1.76 -1.66
C ARG A 130 3.36 3.25 -1.78
N ALA A 131 2.37 4.11 -1.92
CA ALA A 131 2.61 5.56 -1.97
C ALA A 131 2.92 6.17 -0.60
N TYR A 132 2.63 5.45 0.48
CA TYR A 132 2.79 5.92 1.86
C TYR A 132 3.73 4.99 2.65
N PRO A 133 5.06 5.12 2.47
CA PRO A 133 6.03 4.35 3.24
C PRO A 133 5.98 4.72 4.73
N SER A 134 6.05 3.72 5.59
CA SER A 134 5.95 3.92 7.05
C SER A 134 7.30 4.11 7.73
N TYR A 135 8.39 3.55 7.19
CA TYR A 135 9.72 3.69 7.78
C TYR A 135 10.36 5.04 7.44
N SER A 136 10.95 5.72 8.42
CA SER A 136 11.75 6.93 8.21
C SER A 136 12.57 7.26 9.47
N ARG A 137 13.82 7.65 9.27
CA ARG A 137 14.72 8.21 10.30
C ARG A 137 15.14 9.67 10.01
N LYS A 138 14.47 10.34 9.06
CA LYS A 138 14.77 11.74 8.73
C LYS A 138 14.58 12.63 9.96
N THR A 139 15.59 13.44 10.27
CA THR A 139 15.55 14.47 11.32
C THR A 139 14.85 15.74 10.80
N GLY A 140 14.23 16.52 11.68
CA GLY A 140 13.61 17.82 11.35
C GLY A 140 12.22 17.77 10.70
N THR A 141 11.73 16.60 10.28
CA THR A 141 10.32 16.43 9.90
C THR A 141 9.54 15.95 11.13
N GLN A 142 8.60 16.75 11.64
CA GLN A 142 7.70 16.25 12.69
C GLN A 142 6.99 14.99 12.19
N VAL A 143 6.87 13.98 13.06
CA VAL A 143 6.12 12.76 12.76
C VAL A 143 4.65 13.15 12.66
N THR A 144 4.19 13.49 11.45
CA THR A 144 2.78 13.79 11.20
C THR A 144 2.01 12.47 11.06
N LYS A 145 0.90 12.39 11.77
CA LYS A 145 -0.05 11.29 11.61
C LYS A 145 -0.87 11.56 10.38
N LYS A 146 -0.76 10.71 9.36
CA LYS A 146 -1.53 10.89 8.13
C LYS A 146 -2.73 9.96 8.12
N LEU A 147 -3.91 10.49 7.87
CA LEU A 147 -5.12 9.71 7.64
C LEU A 147 -5.42 9.71 6.14
N VAL A 148 -5.43 8.54 5.53
CA VAL A 148 -5.73 8.37 4.10
C VAL A 148 -6.99 7.54 3.97
N ASN A 149 -8.05 8.12 3.43
CA ASN A 149 -9.26 7.39 3.08
C ASN A 149 -9.25 7.12 1.58
N VAL A 150 -9.49 5.87 1.19
CA VAL A 150 -9.59 5.44 -0.19
C VAL A 150 -11.04 5.06 -0.46
N GLU A 151 -11.67 5.77 -1.37
CA GLU A 151 -13.01 5.47 -1.85
C GLU A 151 -12.96 5.05 -3.33
N PHE A 152 -13.65 3.97 -3.66
CA PHE A 152 -13.76 3.51 -5.04
C PHE A 152 -15.06 3.99 -5.67
N ILE A 153 -14.94 4.65 -6.82
CA ILE A 153 -16.07 4.98 -7.69
C ILE A 153 -16.04 3.95 -8.82
N LEU A 154 -17.08 3.12 -8.92
CA LEU A 154 -17.10 2.03 -9.91
C LEU A 154 -17.67 2.54 -11.24
N ALA A 155 -16.90 2.38 -12.33
CA ALA A 155 -17.28 2.96 -13.63
C ALA A 155 -18.53 2.31 -14.26
N ASN A 156 -18.80 1.03 -13.95
CA ASN A 156 -19.88 0.24 -14.54
C ASN A 156 -20.93 -0.22 -13.49
N ASP A 157 -20.78 0.17 -12.23
CA ASP A 157 -21.69 -0.20 -11.13
C ASP A 157 -21.95 1.04 -10.27
N ARG A 158 -23.20 1.31 -9.93
CA ARG A 158 -23.55 2.45 -9.07
C ARG A 158 -23.41 2.12 -7.60
N ASN A 159 -23.30 0.84 -7.26
CA ASN A 159 -23.09 0.42 -5.89
C ASN A 159 -21.61 0.57 -5.53
N PRO A 160 -21.29 1.05 -4.32
CA PRO A 160 -19.92 1.00 -3.81
C PRO A 160 -19.46 -0.46 -3.67
N ILE A 161 -18.15 -0.65 -3.53
CA ILE A 161 -17.62 -1.96 -3.12
C ILE A 161 -18.28 -2.39 -1.80
N SER A 162 -18.46 -3.71 -1.64
CA SER A 162 -19.02 -4.27 -0.41
C SER A 162 -18.07 -4.08 0.77
N GLY A 163 -18.60 -4.16 2.00
CA GLY A 163 -17.78 -4.09 3.21
C GLY A 163 -16.73 -5.20 3.28
N ASP A 164 -17.03 -6.39 2.75
CA ASP A 164 -16.11 -7.53 2.73
C ASP A 164 -14.95 -7.28 1.76
N GLU A 165 -15.25 -6.73 0.56
CA GLU A 165 -14.23 -6.31 -0.41
C GLU A 165 -13.35 -5.20 0.15
N ALA A 166 -13.95 -4.20 0.81
CA ALA A 166 -13.20 -3.12 1.47
C ALA A 166 -12.25 -3.67 2.53
N ARG A 167 -12.72 -4.57 3.41
CA ARG A 167 -11.88 -5.23 4.41
C ARG A 167 -10.75 -6.05 3.79
N SER A 168 -11.03 -6.79 2.71
CA SER A 168 -10.00 -7.54 1.99
C SER A 168 -8.88 -6.64 1.47
N ILE A 169 -9.24 -5.49 0.88
CA ILE A 169 -8.27 -4.49 0.40
C ILE A 169 -7.50 -3.88 1.59
N GLU A 170 -8.17 -3.54 2.70
CA GLU A 170 -7.48 -3.04 3.91
C GLU A 170 -6.46 -4.02 4.48
N HIS A 171 -6.79 -5.32 4.52
CA HIS A 171 -5.84 -6.34 4.95
C HIS A 171 -4.64 -6.46 4.01
N ALA A 172 -4.86 -6.35 2.69
CA ALA A 172 -3.77 -6.32 1.71
C ALA A 172 -2.89 -5.07 1.88
N ILE A 173 -3.49 -3.89 2.10
CA ILE A 173 -2.77 -2.64 2.39
C ILE A 173 -1.89 -2.80 3.64
N PHE A 174 -2.44 -3.35 4.72
CA PHE A 174 -1.70 -3.62 5.95
C PHE A 174 -0.50 -4.55 5.71
N GLY A 175 -0.70 -5.63 4.94
CA GLY A 175 0.36 -6.57 4.57
C GLY A 175 1.47 -5.88 3.77
N ILE A 176 1.11 -5.07 2.78
CA ILE A 176 2.05 -4.33 1.93
C ILE A 176 2.86 -3.32 2.75
N GLN A 177 2.21 -2.52 3.59
CA GLN A 177 2.91 -1.54 4.43
C GLN A 177 3.83 -2.21 5.44
N THR A 178 3.40 -3.34 6.02
CA THR A 178 4.22 -4.11 6.96
C THR A 178 5.45 -4.70 6.27
N ALA A 179 5.28 -5.31 5.08
CA ALA A 179 6.38 -5.85 4.30
C ALA A 179 7.38 -4.75 3.89
N ALA A 180 6.89 -3.62 3.36
CA ALA A 180 7.73 -2.50 2.99
C ALA A 180 8.50 -1.94 4.20
N ARG A 181 7.83 -1.76 5.34
CA ARG A 181 8.48 -1.31 6.58
C ARG A 181 9.61 -2.23 7.00
N ILE A 182 9.37 -3.53 7.01
CA ILE A 182 10.38 -4.52 7.42
C ILE A 182 11.59 -4.46 6.48
N VAL A 183 11.37 -4.36 5.16
CA VAL A 183 12.42 -4.26 4.15
C VAL A 183 13.21 -2.95 4.26
N ASP A 184 12.53 -1.83 4.46
CA ASP A 184 13.16 -0.50 4.54
C ASP A 184 13.87 -0.25 5.88
N THR A 185 13.58 -1.05 6.91
CA THR A 185 14.19 -0.89 8.24
C THR A 185 15.64 -1.42 8.18
N PRO A 186 16.65 -0.62 8.53
CA PRO A 186 18.06 -0.98 8.40
C PRO A 186 18.42 -2.11 9.36
N CYS A 187 19.42 -2.90 8.99
CA CYS A 187 19.72 -4.19 9.62
C CYS A 187 20.21 -4.07 11.08
N ASN A 188 20.68 -2.89 11.50
CA ASN A 188 20.99 -2.61 12.89
C ASN A 188 19.73 -2.51 13.78
N GLU A 189 18.56 -2.29 13.18
CA GLU A 189 17.25 -2.29 13.86
C GLU A 189 16.47 -3.58 13.52
N MET A 190 16.45 -3.97 12.25
CA MET A 190 15.79 -5.18 11.75
C MET A 190 16.78 -6.34 11.62
N HIS A 191 17.20 -6.90 12.75
CA HIS A 191 17.96 -8.14 12.84
C HIS A 191 17.03 -9.34 13.12
N VAL A 192 17.58 -10.56 13.17
CA VAL A 192 16.80 -11.81 13.29
C VAL A 192 15.84 -11.78 14.48
N ASN A 193 16.31 -11.34 15.66
CA ASN A 193 15.47 -11.26 16.85
C ASN A 193 14.32 -10.26 16.70
N THR A 194 14.56 -9.06 16.16
CA THR A 194 13.49 -8.09 15.88
C THR A 194 12.49 -8.64 14.87
N PHE A 195 12.95 -9.35 13.84
CA PHE A 195 12.07 -9.99 12.88
C PHE A 195 11.19 -11.07 13.53
N ILE A 196 11.74 -11.87 14.46
CA ILE A 196 10.95 -12.83 15.25
C ILE A 196 9.88 -12.12 16.09
N GLU A 197 10.21 -10.97 16.70
CA GLU A 197 9.22 -10.18 17.44
C GLU A 197 8.11 -9.62 16.54
N GLU A 198 8.43 -9.18 15.32
CA GLU A 198 7.42 -8.81 14.32
C GLU A 198 6.49 -9.99 14.01
N VAL A 199 7.04 -11.19 13.83
CA VAL A 199 6.26 -12.40 13.60
C VAL A 199 5.37 -12.72 14.80
N LYS A 200 5.88 -12.67 16.03
CA LYS A 200 5.09 -12.89 17.26
C LYS A 200 3.94 -11.89 17.37
N ASN A 201 4.19 -10.61 17.05
CA ASN A 201 3.17 -9.57 17.08
C ASN A 201 2.04 -9.84 16.06
N ILE A 202 2.39 -10.29 14.86
CA ILE A 202 1.40 -10.69 13.84
C ILE A 202 0.66 -11.95 14.29
N ALA A 203 1.37 -12.96 14.77
CA ALA A 203 0.80 -14.23 15.22
C ALA A 203 -0.21 -14.02 16.36
N LYS A 204 0.10 -13.15 17.32
CA LYS A 204 -0.82 -12.76 18.41
C LYS A 204 -2.12 -12.14 17.88
N LYS A 205 -2.04 -11.26 16.88
CA LYS A 205 -3.24 -10.66 16.25
C LYS A 205 -4.12 -11.69 15.54
N LEU A 206 -3.51 -12.77 15.05
CA LEU A 206 -4.18 -13.85 14.33
C LEU A 206 -4.59 -15.01 15.24
N GLY A 207 -4.21 -15.00 16.53
CA GLY A 207 -4.41 -16.13 17.43
C GLY A 207 -3.61 -17.38 17.04
N ILE A 208 -2.45 -17.19 16.39
CA ILE A 208 -1.55 -18.28 15.97
C ILE A 208 -0.39 -18.37 16.96
N THR A 209 -0.04 -19.60 17.37
CA THR A 209 1.19 -19.87 18.11
C THR A 209 2.32 -20.18 17.11
N PRO A 210 3.36 -19.32 17.00
CA PRO A 210 4.47 -19.58 16.10
C PRO A 210 5.34 -20.74 16.62
N LEU A 211 5.80 -21.60 15.71
CA LEU A 211 6.94 -22.49 15.98
C LEU A 211 8.21 -21.72 15.63
N ILE A 212 9.14 -21.63 16.58
CA ILE A 212 10.42 -20.95 16.41
C ILE A 212 11.51 -21.96 16.76
N ILE A 213 12.45 -22.19 15.84
CA ILE A 213 13.63 -23.02 16.02
C ILE A 213 14.84 -22.11 15.78
N GLN A 214 15.68 -21.90 16.79
CA GLN A 214 16.72 -20.86 16.75
C GLN A 214 18.10 -21.36 17.20
N GLY A 215 19.15 -20.83 16.58
CA GLY A 215 20.53 -21.06 17.00
C GLY A 215 20.92 -22.53 16.93
N LYS A 216 21.51 -23.07 18.00
CA LYS A 216 22.00 -24.46 18.07
C LYS A 216 20.92 -25.51 17.88
N GLU A 217 19.67 -25.18 18.21
CA GLU A 217 18.55 -26.10 17.98
C GLU A 217 18.39 -26.43 16.48
N LEU A 218 18.75 -25.50 15.58
CA LEU A 218 18.78 -25.77 14.14
C LEU A 218 19.83 -26.83 13.80
N GLU A 219 21.02 -26.75 14.42
CA GLU A 219 22.10 -27.74 14.23
C GLU A 219 21.69 -29.11 14.77
N GLU A 220 21.16 -29.16 15.99
CA GLU A 220 20.70 -30.39 16.65
C GLU A 220 19.58 -31.09 15.86
N ARG A 221 18.71 -30.32 15.18
CA ARG A 221 17.65 -30.85 14.32
C ARG A 221 18.10 -31.13 12.88
N GLY A 222 19.40 -31.03 12.57
CA GLY A 222 19.95 -31.32 11.24
C GLY A 222 19.69 -30.26 10.17
N MET A 223 19.29 -29.04 10.57
CA MET A 223 19.02 -27.90 9.66
C MET A 223 20.31 -27.15 9.29
N GLY A 224 21.31 -27.91 8.81
CA GLY A 224 22.68 -27.42 8.58
C GLY A 224 22.79 -26.28 7.56
N GLY A 225 21.84 -26.15 6.62
CA GLY A 225 21.84 -25.05 5.64
C GLY A 225 21.62 -23.68 6.29
N ILE A 226 20.48 -23.49 6.96
CA ILE A 226 20.17 -22.22 7.63
C ILE A 226 21.13 -21.93 8.78
N TYR A 227 21.51 -22.94 9.56
CA TYR A 227 22.49 -22.79 10.62
C TYR A 227 23.87 -22.40 10.07
N GLY A 228 24.36 -23.12 9.06
CA GLY A 228 25.67 -22.88 8.46
C GLY A 228 25.82 -21.48 7.87
N VAL A 229 24.76 -20.94 7.27
CA VAL A 229 24.74 -19.56 6.73
C VAL A 229 24.74 -18.53 7.86
N GLY A 230 23.91 -18.72 8.90
CA GLY A 230 23.69 -17.68 9.91
C GLY A 230 24.57 -17.74 11.16
N LYS A 231 25.28 -18.84 11.40
CA LYS A 231 26.01 -19.07 12.67
C LYS A 231 27.12 -18.05 12.99
N ALA A 232 27.58 -17.29 12.00
CA ALA A 232 28.61 -16.27 12.17
C ALA A 232 28.03 -14.87 12.51
N ALA A 233 26.71 -14.69 12.47
CA ALA A 233 26.08 -13.43 12.81
C ALA A 233 25.98 -13.23 14.33
N GLU A 234 25.94 -11.98 14.78
CA GLU A 234 25.71 -11.61 16.18
C GLU A 234 24.36 -12.14 16.70
N ASN A 235 23.34 -12.06 15.86
CA ASN A 235 22.01 -12.59 16.16
C ASN A 235 21.86 -13.99 15.56
N PRO A 236 21.51 -15.02 16.36
CA PRO A 236 21.47 -16.40 15.88
C PRO A 236 20.38 -16.61 14.82
N PRO A 237 20.61 -17.48 13.81
CA PRO A 237 19.63 -17.77 12.77
C PRO A 237 18.39 -18.44 13.36
N ALA A 238 17.24 -18.26 12.71
CA ALA A 238 15.99 -18.87 13.13
C ALA A 238 15.15 -19.34 11.94
N LEU A 239 14.50 -20.49 12.10
CA LEU A 239 13.36 -20.90 11.30
C LEU A 239 12.09 -20.57 12.09
N VAL A 240 11.19 -19.81 11.46
CA VAL A 240 9.90 -19.43 12.07
C VAL A 240 8.76 -19.92 11.18
N VAL A 241 7.79 -20.61 11.79
CA VAL A 241 6.64 -21.20 11.09
C VAL A 241 5.34 -20.70 11.71
N LEU A 242 4.47 -20.14 10.87
CA LEU A 242 3.08 -19.83 11.18
C LEU A 242 2.17 -20.80 10.44
N SER A 243 1.28 -21.46 11.17
CA SER A 243 0.35 -22.45 10.61
C SER A 243 -1.10 -21.99 10.78
N HIS A 244 -1.89 -22.12 9.72
CA HIS A 244 -3.32 -21.83 9.74
C HIS A 244 -4.07 -22.92 8.96
N THR A 245 -5.05 -23.56 9.60
CA THR A 245 -5.85 -24.64 9.01
C THR A 245 -7.35 -24.27 9.09
N PRO A 246 -7.96 -23.78 7.99
CA PRO A 246 -9.39 -23.52 7.97
C PRO A 246 -10.19 -24.83 7.92
N LYS A 247 -11.41 -24.84 8.50
CA LYS A 247 -12.23 -26.06 8.69
C LYS A 247 -12.53 -26.84 7.41
N SER A 248 -12.64 -26.15 6.28
CA SER A 248 -13.01 -26.74 4.97
C SER A 248 -11.87 -26.70 3.96
N ALA A 249 -10.61 -26.70 4.43
CA ALA A 249 -9.45 -26.71 3.56
C ALA A 249 -9.40 -27.97 2.70
N THR A 250 -9.34 -27.82 1.38
CA THR A 250 -9.14 -28.92 0.41
C THR A 250 -7.73 -28.95 -0.18
N LEU A 251 -6.94 -27.89 0.06
CA LEU A 251 -5.58 -27.72 -0.44
C LEU A 251 -4.66 -27.28 0.69
N ASN A 252 -3.41 -27.76 0.63
CA ASN A 252 -2.33 -27.31 1.50
C ASN A 252 -1.36 -26.45 0.69
N VAL A 253 -1.07 -25.25 1.19
CA VAL A 253 -0.12 -24.32 0.57
C VAL A 253 0.92 -23.94 1.61
N ALA A 254 2.20 -24.01 1.22
CA ALA A 254 3.32 -23.54 2.03
C ALA A 254 3.99 -22.36 1.32
N TRP A 255 4.17 -21.25 2.04
CA TRP A 255 4.98 -20.13 1.58
C TRP A 255 6.32 -20.14 2.32
N VAL A 256 7.41 -20.20 1.55
CA VAL A 256 8.76 -20.18 2.08
C VAL A 256 9.44 -18.89 1.64
N GLY A 257 9.78 -18.04 2.61
CA GLY A 257 10.45 -16.76 2.38
C GLY A 257 11.94 -16.81 2.72
N LYS A 258 12.78 -16.21 1.88
CA LYS A 258 14.19 -15.97 2.21
C LYS A 258 14.29 -14.80 3.20
N GLY A 259 14.63 -15.09 4.46
CA GLY A 259 14.75 -14.10 5.54
C GLY A 259 16.20 -13.68 5.85
N ILE A 260 17.01 -13.34 4.84
CA ILE A 260 18.36 -12.82 5.09
C ILE A 260 18.26 -11.35 5.48
N VAL A 261 18.46 -11.07 6.77
CA VAL A 261 18.35 -9.71 7.33
C VAL A 261 19.46 -8.77 6.88
N TYR A 262 20.64 -9.32 6.56
CA TYR A 262 21.75 -8.59 5.93
C TYR A 262 22.64 -9.58 5.18
N ASP A 263 23.10 -9.21 3.98
CA ASP A 263 23.91 -10.06 3.11
C ASP A 263 25.24 -9.36 2.78
N THR A 264 26.28 -9.64 3.56
CA THR A 264 27.64 -9.19 3.26
C THR A 264 28.30 -9.96 2.13
N GLY A 265 27.76 -11.13 1.76
CA GLY A 265 28.42 -12.15 0.94
C GLY A 265 29.20 -13.21 1.75
N GLY A 266 29.38 -13.01 3.06
CA GLY A 266 30.17 -13.92 3.91
C GLY A 266 31.66 -13.86 3.57
N LEU A 267 32.34 -15.02 3.54
CA LEU A 267 33.74 -15.10 3.10
C LEU A 267 33.92 -14.62 1.65
N SER A 268 32.90 -14.83 0.80
CA SER A 268 32.82 -14.28 -0.54
C SER A 268 32.23 -12.86 -0.49
N ILE A 269 32.98 -11.95 0.14
CA ILE A 269 32.52 -10.59 0.44
C ILE A 269 32.08 -9.87 -0.84
N LYS A 270 30.92 -9.19 -0.78
CA LYS A 270 30.47 -8.32 -1.86
C LYS A 270 31.44 -7.14 -1.98
N VAL A 271 31.86 -6.87 -3.20
CA VAL A 271 32.65 -5.68 -3.52
C VAL A 271 31.78 -4.42 -3.52
N ILE A 272 32.39 -3.28 -3.21
CA ILE A 272 31.78 -1.99 -3.46
C ILE A 272 31.97 -1.72 -4.96
N THR A 273 30.89 -1.79 -5.72
CA THR A 273 30.83 -1.40 -7.15
C THR A 273 29.85 -0.27 -7.33
#